data_AF-A0A0R2SV41-F1
#
_entry.id   AF-A0A0R2SV41-F1
#
_cell.length_a   1.000
_cell.length_b   1.000
_cell.length_c   1.000
_cell.angle_alpha   90.00
_cell.angle_beta   90.00
_cell.angle_gamma   90.00
#
_symmetry.space_group_name_H-M   'P 1'
#
loop_
_entity.id
_entity.type
_entity.pdbx_description
1 polymer ?
#
loop_
_entity_poly.entity_id
_entity_poly.type
_entity_poly.pdbx_seq_one_letter_code
_entity_poly.pdbx_strand_id
1 'polypeptide(L)'
;MTNNDILKKLRVALMLRDTDIEAIMSLVDFKISTSELGAFFRTEDHPKYMECGDQILRNFLNGLIIYTRGTKEAPKKPEDALLHKPVMAKAKMANATSQPKIDTVSFKNTPAKNRLDQTTYKKKASFKDGPKKPFKKG
;
A
#
# COMPACT_ATOMS: atom_id res chain seq x y z
N MET A 1 -12.65 20.26 -1.95
CA MET A 1 -11.27 19.83 -2.21
C MET A 1 -11.00 18.65 -1.30
N THR A 2 -10.82 17.47 -1.88
CA THR A 2 -10.58 16.22 -1.15
C THR A 2 -9.07 15.99 -0.98
N ASN A 3 -8.68 15.03 -0.16
CA ASN A 3 -7.27 14.63 -0.01
C ASN A 3 -6.69 14.11 -1.33
N ASN A 4 -7.51 13.43 -2.14
CA ASN A 4 -7.14 13.00 -3.49
C ASN A 4 -6.80 14.19 -4.38
N ASP A 5 -7.59 15.26 -4.33
CA ASP A 5 -7.31 16.50 -5.07
C ASP A 5 -5.97 17.12 -4.66
N ILE A 6 -5.69 17.16 -3.35
CA ILE A 6 -4.43 17.69 -2.82
C ILE A 6 -3.25 16.85 -3.33
N LEU A 7 -3.33 15.53 -3.20
CA LEU A 7 -2.27 14.62 -3.66
C LEU A 7 -2.05 14.75 -5.18
N LYS A 8 -3.13 14.85 -5.96
CA LYS A 8 -3.05 15.05 -7.41
C LYS A 8 -2.43 16.40 -7.79
N LYS A 9 -2.80 17.48 -7.09
CA LYS A 9 -2.22 18.81 -7.29
C LYS A 9 -0.73 18.82 -6.95
N LEU A 10 -0.33 18.22 -5.82
CA LEU A 10 1.08 18.13 -5.41
C LEU A 10 1.92 17.32 -6.39
N ARG A 11 1.38 16.20 -6.88
CA ARG A 11 2.02 15.40 -7.94
C ARG A 11 2.33 16.27 -9.17
N VAL A 12 1.34 17.01 -9.68
CA VAL A 12 1.50 17.83 -10.88
C VAL A 12 2.41 19.03 -10.62
N ALA A 13 2.23 19.73 -9.50
CA ALA A 13 3.00 20.92 -9.14
C ALA A 13 4.50 20.63 -8.99
N LEU A 14 4.85 19.45 -8.49
CA LEU A 14 6.24 19.02 -8.28
C LEU A 14 6.74 18.06 -9.37
N MET A 15 5.96 17.86 -10.44
CA MET A 15 6.28 16.96 -11.56
C MET A 15 6.69 15.54 -11.13
N LEU A 16 6.04 15.01 -10.08
CA LEU A 16 6.36 13.69 -9.53
C LEU A 16 5.72 12.57 -10.36
N ARG A 17 6.48 11.51 -10.61
CA ARG A 17 5.97 10.25 -11.17
C ARG A 17 5.51 9.32 -10.05
N ASP A 18 4.77 8.28 -10.40
CA ASP A 18 4.27 7.29 -9.44
C ASP A 18 5.42 6.61 -8.67
N THR A 19 6.53 6.34 -9.35
CA THR A 19 7.76 5.79 -8.75
C THR A 19 8.40 6.74 -7.74
N ASP A 20 8.32 8.04 -7.99
CA ASP A 20 8.91 9.05 -7.12
C ASP A 20 8.07 9.18 -5.83
N ILE A 21 6.74 9.09 -5.96
CA ILE A 21 5.82 9.08 -4.82
C ILE A 21 6.00 7.80 -3.97
N GLU A 22 6.19 6.64 -4.59
CA GLU A 22 6.52 5.39 -3.90
C GLU A 22 7.84 5.50 -3.10
N ALA A 23 8.86 6.12 -3.70
CA ALA A 23 10.12 6.38 -3.03
C ALA A 23 9.95 7.33 -1.84
N ILE A 24 9.18 8.41 -2.01
CA ILE A 24 8.86 9.37 -0.93
C ILE A 24 8.16 8.67 0.23
N MET A 25 7.20 7.79 -0.07
CA MET A 25 6.45 7.06 0.95
C MET A 25 7.33 6.06 1.71
N SER A 26 8.30 5.46 1.01
CA SER A 26 9.26 4.54 1.61
C SER A 26 10.20 5.23 2.62
N LEU A 27 10.39 6.56 2.54
CA LEU A 27 11.21 7.31 3.51
C LEU A 27 10.58 7.42 4.90
N VAL A 28 9.26 7.23 4.98
CA VAL A 28 8.49 7.26 6.24
C VAL A 28 7.98 5.87 6.62
N ASP A 29 8.66 4.83 6.13
CA ASP A 29 8.35 3.42 6.37
C ASP A 29 6.92 3.01 5.96
N PHE A 30 6.28 3.79 5.09
CA PHE A 30 4.95 3.49 4.59
C PHE A 30 5.04 2.84 3.21
N LYS A 31 4.67 1.56 3.15
CA LYS A 31 4.65 0.78 1.90
C LYS A 31 3.35 1.05 1.16
N ILE A 32 3.48 1.54 -0.07
CA ILE A 32 2.38 1.74 -1.00
C ILE A 32 2.75 1.13 -2.34
N SER A 33 1.83 0.39 -2.94
CA SER A 33 2.04 -0.16 -4.28
C SER A 33 1.63 0.84 -5.37
N THR A 34 2.20 0.70 -6.56
CA THR A 34 1.81 1.49 -7.75
C THR A 34 0.33 1.34 -8.10
N SER A 35 -0.27 0.18 -7.80
CA SER A 35 -1.68 -0.11 -8.06
C SER A 35 -2.62 0.69 -7.14
N GLU A 36 -2.28 0.78 -5.85
CA GLU A 36 -3.00 1.60 -4.87
C GLU A 36 -2.84 3.08 -5.17
N LEU A 37 -1.63 3.49 -5.56
CA LEU A 37 -1.37 4.88 -5.94
C LEU A 37 -2.21 5.29 -7.15
N GLY A 38 -2.33 4.41 -8.15
CA GLY A 38 -3.24 4.60 -9.28
C GLY A 38 -4.72 4.68 -8.88
N ALA A 39 -5.13 4.04 -7.77
CA ALA A 39 -6.49 4.14 -7.26
C ALA A 39 -6.82 5.51 -6.69
N PHE A 40 -5.87 6.17 -6.01
CA PHE A 40 -6.06 7.52 -5.46
C PHE A 40 -6.20 8.60 -6.53
N PHE A 41 -5.61 8.40 -7.72
CA PHE A 41 -5.66 9.40 -8.80
C PHE A 41 -6.84 9.25 -9.75
N ARG A 42 -7.63 8.19 -9.63
CA ARG A 42 -8.85 7.98 -10.43
C ARG A 42 -9.93 9.00 -10.08
N THR A 43 -10.93 9.09 -10.95
CA THR A 43 -12.16 9.83 -10.68
C THR A 43 -13.05 9.04 -9.71
N GLU A 44 -13.88 9.74 -8.95
CA GLU A 44 -14.78 9.14 -7.95
C GLU A 44 -15.74 8.10 -8.55
N ASP A 45 -16.12 8.26 -9.82
CA ASP A 45 -17.00 7.35 -10.54
C ASP A 45 -16.33 6.02 -10.97
N HIS A 46 -15.00 5.88 -10.81
CA HIS A 46 -14.31 4.68 -11.27
C HIS A 46 -14.47 3.53 -10.26
N PRO A 47 -14.74 2.28 -10.69
CA PRO A 47 -14.94 1.12 -9.79
C PRO A 47 -13.71 0.69 -8.96
N LYS A 48 -12.58 1.36 -9.17
CA LYS A 48 -11.30 1.13 -8.48
C LYS A 48 -10.76 2.45 -7.91
N TYR A 49 -11.64 3.43 -7.75
CA TYR A 49 -11.35 4.63 -7.01
C TYR A 49 -11.21 4.28 -5.53
N MET A 50 -10.21 4.85 -4.89
CA MET A 50 -10.08 4.80 -3.45
C MET A 50 -9.85 6.21 -2.92
N GLU A 51 -10.49 6.53 -1.80
CA GLU A 51 -10.29 7.79 -1.12
C GLU A 51 -8.95 7.80 -0.39
N CYS A 52 -8.22 8.90 -0.52
CA CYS A 52 -6.95 9.11 0.17
C CYS A 52 -7.22 9.54 1.62
N GLY A 53 -6.92 8.66 2.57
CA GLY A 53 -7.06 8.98 3.99
C GLY A 53 -6.07 10.06 4.46
N ASP A 54 -6.42 10.78 5.54
CA ASP A 54 -5.55 11.79 6.15
C ASP A 54 -4.18 11.23 6.53
N GLN A 55 -4.14 9.97 7.00
CA GLN A 55 -2.89 9.31 7.36
C GLN A 55 -1.92 9.17 6.18
N ILE A 56 -2.43 8.88 4.99
CA ILE A 56 -1.62 8.74 3.78
C ILE A 56 -1.08 10.12 3.38
N LEU A 57 -1.94 11.13 3.38
CA LEU A 57 -1.54 12.49 3.02
C LEU A 57 -0.50 13.05 4.02
N ARG A 58 -0.67 12.81 5.32
CA ARG A 58 0.29 13.20 6.36
C ARG A 58 1.65 12.55 6.16
N ASN A 59 1.66 11.23 5.93
CA ASN A 59 2.89 10.48 5.68
C ASN A 59 3.57 10.96 4.40
N PHE A 60 2.81 11.22 3.34
CA PHE A 60 3.33 11.78 2.10
C PHE A 60 4.01 13.13 2.32
N LEU A 61 3.37 14.06 3.05
CA LEU A 61 3.93 15.38 3.33
C LEU A 61 5.21 15.29 4.17
N ASN A 62 5.22 14.42 5.18
CA ASN A 62 6.43 14.16 5.98
C ASN A 62 7.56 13.57 5.12
N GLY A 63 7.25 12.60 4.26
CA GLY A 63 8.20 12.03 3.31
C GLY A 63 8.71 13.07 2.31
N LEU A 64 7.84 13.99 1.87
CA LEU A 64 8.19 15.05 0.92
C LEU A 64 9.17 16.05 1.56
N ILE A 65 9.01 16.36 2.84
CA ILE A 65 9.95 17.18 3.60
C ILE A 65 11.33 16.50 3.60
N ILE A 66 11.39 15.21 3.90
CA ILE A 66 12.65 14.45 3.92
C ILE A 66 13.27 14.38 2.52
N TYR A 67 12.45 14.17 1.49
CA TYR A 67 12.89 14.10 0.10
C TYR A 67 13.54 15.41 -0.37
N THR A 68 12.90 16.55 -0.07
CA THR A 68 13.34 17.88 -0.54
C THR A 68 14.40 18.54 0.35
N ARG A 69 14.30 18.39 1.68
CA ARG A 69 15.15 19.09 2.66
C ARG A 69 16.17 18.18 3.36
N GLY A 70 16.04 16.87 3.24
CA GLY A 70 16.84 15.90 4.00
C GLY A 70 16.24 15.56 5.35
N THR A 71 16.86 14.60 6.05
CA THR A 71 16.43 14.19 7.40
C THR A 71 16.85 15.23 8.42
N LYS A 72 16.17 15.29 9.57
CA LYS A 72 16.47 16.23 10.66
C LYS A 72 17.92 16.11 11.16
N GLU A 73 18.46 14.90 11.13
CA GLU A 73 19.82 14.58 11.60
C GLU A 73 20.91 14.86 10.55
N ALA A 74 20.54 14.99 9.28
CA ALA A 74 21.45 15.31 8.18
C ALA A 74 20.76 16.28 7.21
N PRO A 75 20.69 17.59 7.56
CA PRO A 75 20.04 18.58 6.72
C PRO A 75 20.79 18.69 5.39
N LYS A 76 20.11 18.45 4.28
CA LYS A 76 20.65 18.82 2.97
C LYS A 76 20.63 20.34 2.91
N LYS A 77 21.79 20.96 2.68
CA LYS A 77 21.84 22.41 2.54
C LYS A 77 20.89 22.83 1.41
N PRO A 78 20.15 23.94 1.55
CA PRO A 78 19.15 24.35 0.57
C PRO A 78 19.75 24.59 -0.83
N GLU A 79 21.04 24.91 -0.90
CA GLU A 79 21.81 25.04 -2.15
C GLU A 79 21.84 23.76 -3.00
N ASP A 80 21.93 22.58 -2.38
CA ASP A 80 22.00 21.30 -3.10
C ASP A 80 20.63 20.86 -3.64
N ALA A 81 19.55 21.22 -2.95
CA ALA A 81 18.18 20.86 -3.32
C ALA A 81 17.68 21.60 -4.58
N LEU A 82 18.15 22.83 -4.83
CA LEU A 82 17.77 23.63 -5.99
C LEU A 82 18.49 23.18 -7.29
N LEU A 83 19.60 22.45 -7.16
CA LEU A 83 20.38 21.96 -8.30
C LEU A 83 19.83 20.65 -8.89
N HIS A 84 19.01 19.91 -8.15
CA HIS A 84 18.44 18.65 -8.63
C HIS A 84 17.16 18.89 -9.44
N LYS A 85 17.33 19.34 -10.70
CA LYS A 85 16.42 18.96 -11.80
C LYS A 85 16.35 17.42 -11.86
N PRO A 86 15.28 16.79 -12.39
CA PRO A 86 15.14 15.34 -12.37
C PRO A 86 16.22 14.72 -13.28
N VAL A 87 17.40 14.45 -12.70
CA VAL A 87 18.45 13.73 -13.37
C VAL A 87 18.07 12.26 -13.26
N MET A 88 17.54 11.74 -14.36
CA MET A 88 17.60 10.32 -14.64
C MET A 88 19.09 9.91 -14.65
N ALA A 89 19.61 9.40 -13.54
CA ALA A 89 20.92 8.75 -13.53
C ALA A 89 20.99 7.69 -12.45
N LYS A 90 21.37 6.50 -12.91
CA LYS A 90 21.59 5.25 -12.18
C LYS A 90 22.34 5.44 -10.86
N ALA A 91 21.80 4.89 -9.78
CA ALA A 91 22.59 4.38 -8.68
C ALA A 91 22.44 2.86 -8.62
N LYS A 92 23.38 2.14 -9.25
CA LYS A 92 23.75 0.79 -8.81
C LYS A 92 24.45 0.97 -7.46
N MET A 93 23.93 0.37 -6.40
CA MET A 93 24.74 -0.02 -5.25
C MET A 93 24.29 -1.40 -4.78
N ALA A 94 25.29 -2.28 -4.75
CA ALA A 94 25.23 -3.64 -4.25
C ALA A 94 25.05 -3.65 -2.73
N ASN A 95 24.32 -4.62 -2.22
CA ASN A 95 24.80 -5.33 -1.03
C ASN A 95 24.49 -6.81 -1.14
N ALA A 96 25.47 -7.60 -0.75
CA ALA A 96 25.59 -9.02 -0.99
C ALA A 96 24.89 -9.85 0.10
N THR A 97 24.35 -11.00 -0.33
CA THR A 97 24.34 -12.30 0.37
C THR A 97 23.53 -12.37 1.69
N SER A 98 22.48 -13.20 1.81
CA SER A 98 22.57 -14.66 1.70
C SER A 98 21.25 -15.33 1.30
N GLN A 99 21.32 -16.16 0.25
CA GLN A 99 20.45 -17.32 0.08
C GLN A 99 20.95 -18.46 0.97
N PRO A 100 20.08 -19.31 1.53
CA PRO A 100 20.38 -20.72 1.69
C PRO A 100 19.84 -21.51 0.49
N LYS A 101 20.74 -22.34 -0.04
CA LYS A 101 20.58 -23.23 -1.17
C LYS A 101 19.72 -24.44 -0.81
N ILE A 102 19.14 -24.99 -1.86
CA ILE A 102 18.30 -26.18 -1.93
C ILE A 102 19.25 -27.38 -1.99
N ASP A 103 19.18 -28.29 -1.01
CA ASP A 103 19.80 -29.61 -1.11
C ASP A 103 18.75 -30.63 -1.56
N THR A 104 18.86 -31.05 -2.81
CA THR A 104 18.19 -32.25 -3.34
C THR A 104 18.82 -33.50 -2.74
N VAL A 105 18.02 -34.47 -2.25
CA VAL A 105 18.00 -35.86 -2.76
C VAL A 105 16.92 -36.76 -2.11
N SER A 106 16.08 -37.31 -3.00
CA SER A 106 15.56 -38.69 -3.11
C SER A 106 14.48 -39.28 -2.19
N PHE A 107 13.55 -39.97 -2.87
CA PHE A 107 12.29 -40.56 -2.45
C PHE A 107 12.44 -41.95 -1.79
N LYS A 108 11.55 -42.27 -0.83
CA LYS A 108 11.08 -43.64 -0.55
C LYS A 108 9.69 -43.64 0.15
N ASN A 109 8.67 -44.01 -0.64
CA ASN A 109 7.42 -44.77 -0.42
C ASN A 109 6.52 -44.61 0.84
N THR A 110 5.21 -44.51 0.54
CA THR A 110 3.96 -44.41 1.34
C THR A 110 3.67 -45.65 2.24
N PRO A 111 2.69 -45.67 3.21
CA PRO A 111 1.26 -45.38 3.00
C PRO A 111 0.49 -44.58 4.10
N ALA A 112 -0.47 -43.78 3.62
CA ALA A 112 -1.85 -43.52 4.08
C ALA A 112 -2.20 -43.29 5.57
N LYS A 113 -2.76 -42.08 5.86
CA LYS A 113 -4.17 -41.82 6.28
C LYS A 113 -4.24 -40.53 7.10
N ASN A 114 -4.79 -39.46 6.50
CA ASN A 114 -5.86 -38.62 7.07
C ASN A 114 -6.07 -37.40 6.16
N ARG A 115 -7.07 -37.51 5.29
CA ARG A 115 -7.63 -36.41 4.52
C ARG A 115 -8.91 -35.98 5.23
N LEU A 116 -8.91 -34.79 5.82
CA LEU A 116 -10.14 -34.06 6.07
C LEU A 116 -10.03 -32.72 5.34
N ASP A 117 -10.71 -32.67 4.21
CA ASP A 117 -10.91 -31.52 3.35
C ASP A 117 -11.98 -30.61 3.97
N GLN A 118 -11.73 -29.30 4.06
CA GLN A 118 -12.78 -28.33 4.33
C GLN A 118 -12.77 -27.23 3.27
N THR A 119 -12.96 -27.65 2.02
CA THR A 119 -13.63 -26.83 1.01
C THR A 119 -15.12 -26.76 1.33
N THR A 120 -15.65 -25.55 1.48
CA THR A 120 -16.85 -25.07 0.74
C THR A 120 -17.42 -23.80 1.38
N TYR A 121 -17.19 -22.70 0.67
CA TYR A 121 -17.94 -21.45 0.78
C TYR A 121 -19.44 -21.73 0.56
N LYS A 122 -20.26 -21.63 1.62
CA LYS A 122 -21.71 -21.80 1.52
C LYS A 122 -22.44 -20.46 1.40
N LYS A 123 -23.21 -20.42 0.32
CA LYS A 123 -24.22 -19.45 -0.13
C LYS A 123 -25.54 -19.66 0.63
N LYS A 124 -26.21 -18.54 0.97
CA LYS A 124 -27.64 -18.26 1.27
C LYS A 124 -28.57 -19.40 1.78
N ALA A 125 -29.27 -19.14 2.89
CA ALA A 125 -30.73 -19.33 2.99
C ALA A 125 -31.35 -18.71 4.28
N SER A 126 -32.34 -17.84 4.06
CA SER A 126 -33.62 -17.70 4.79
C SER A 126 -33.66 -17.29 6.27
N PHE A 127 -33.98 -16.01 6.49
CA PHE A 127 -34.68 -15.48 7.65
C PHE A 127 -36.09 -16.09 7.72
N LYS A 128 -36.47 -16.71 8.83
CA LYS A 128 -37.84 -17.16 9.12
C LYS A 128 -38.27 -16.66 10.49
N ASP A 129 -39.47 -16.12 10.50
CA ASP A 129 -40.18 -15.41 11.57
C ASP A 129 -40.26 -16.14 12.91
N GLY A 130 -39.98 -15.41 13.99
CA GLY A 130 -40.33 -15.82 15.36
C GLY A 130 -41.79 -15.49 15.70
N PRO A 131 -42.49 -16.31 16.49
CA PRO A 131 -43.90 -16.07 16.79
C PRO A 131 -44.10 -14.93 17.82
N LYS A 132 -45.14 -14.14 17.57
CA LYS A 132 -45.60 -12.95 18.32
C LYS A 132 -46.14 -13.29 19.72
N LYS A 133 -45.88 -12.41 20.69
CA LYS A 133 -46.48 -12.40 22.06
C LYS A 133 -48.00 -12.23 22.02
N PRO A 134 -48.74 -12.73 23.03
CA PRO A 134 -49.96 -12.08 23.49
C PRO A 134 -49.75 -11.37 24.83
N PHE A 135 -50.19 -10.12 24.89
CA PHE A 135 -50.33 -9.31 26.10
C PHE A 135 -51.50 -9.83 26.95
N LYS A 136 -51.33 -9.99 28.26
CA LYS A 136 -52.44 -10.13 29.22
C LYS A 136 -52.53 -8.85 30.05
N LYS A 137 -53.69 -8.18 29.93
CA LYS A 137 -54.14 -7.10 30.81
C LYS A 137 -54.55 -7.69 32.17
N GLY A 138 -54.19 -6.98 33.24
CA GLY A 138 -54.62 -7.20 34.62
C GLY A 138 -54.09 -6.06 35.45
#